data_AF-A0A292S300-F1
#
_entry.id   AF-A0A292S300-F1
#
_cell.length_a   1.000
_cell.length_b   1.000
_cell.length_c   1.000
_cell.angle_alpha   90.00
_cell.angle_beta   90.00
_cell.angle_gamma   90.00
#
_symmetry.space_group_name_H-M   'P 1'
#
loop_
_entity.id
_entity.type
_entity.pdbx_description
1 polymer ?
#
loop_
_entity_poly.entity_id
_entity_poly.type
_entity_poly.pdbx_seq_one_letter_code
_entity_poly.pdbx_strand_id
1 'polypeptide(L)' 'MSSFEEYFYRNIANQIRKYRIEKGFSQEELSYKLSKNLKYIGHVERCERKISNTAIIQLLDMWQITPADFYAFDEVYNWN' A
#
# COMPACT_ATOMS: atom_id res chain seq x y z
N MET A 1 -3.57 7.96 -16.48
CA MET A 1 -2.55 7.99 -15.41
C MET A 1 -1.22 8.21 -16.10
N SER A 2 -0.33 9.06 -15.57
CA SER A 2 1.04 9.08 -16.09
C SER A 2 1.72 7.75 -15.75
N SER A 3 2.69 7.33 -16.56
CA SER A 3 3.52 6.16 -16.28
C SER A 3 4.22 6.27 -14.93
N PHE A 4 4.62 7.48 -14.54
CA PHE A 4 5.19 7.75 -13.21
C PHE A 4 4.18 7.54 -12.08
N GLU A 5 2.94 8.01 -12.24
CA GLU A 5 1.90 7.81 -11.23
C GLU A 5 1.58 6.32 -11.05
N GLU A 6 1.59 5.54 -12.14
CA GLU A 6 1.42 4.10 -12.07
C GLU A 6 2.56 3.42 -11.31
N TYR A 7 3.81 3.73 -11.68
CA TYR A 7 4.99 3.25 -10.96
C TYR A 7 4.91 3.55 -9.45
N PHE A 8 4.55 4.79 -9.10
CA PHE A 8 4.49 5.24 -7.72
C PHE A 8 3.45 4.45 -6.90
N TYR A 9 2.22 4.34 -7.40
CA TYR A 9 1.16 3.59 -6.69
C TYR A 9 1.39 2.09 -6.69
N ARG A 10 2.06 1.55 -7.70
CA ARG A 10 2.45 0.13 -7.74
C ARG A 10 3.46 -0.20 -6.65
N ASN A 11 4.44 0.67 -6.40
CA ASN A 11 5.34 0.50 -5.26
C ASN A 11 4.59 0.50 -3.93
N ILE A 12 3.69 1.48 -3.73
CA ILE A 12 2.85 1.55 -2.51
C ILE A 12 2.03 0.27 -2.33
N ALA A 13 1.40 -0.23 -3.40
CA ALA A 13 0.61 -1.45 -3.38
C ALA A 13 1.45 -2.68 -2.98
N ASN A 14 2.67 -2.78 -3.53
CA ASN A 14 3.61 -3.85 -3.20
C ASN A 14 4.07 -3.79 -1.74
N GLN A 15 4.37 -2.59 -1.23
CA GLN A 15 4.78 -2.38 0.16
C GLN A 15 3.65 -2.71 1.15
N ILE A 16 2.41 -2.33 0.84
CA ILE A 16 1.23 -2.73 1.61
C ILE A 16 1.11 -4.26 1.63
N ARG A 17 1.25 -4.93 0.49
CA ARG A 17 1.18 -6.39 0.39
C ARG A 17 2.27 -7.07 1.20
N LYS A 18 3.50 -6.59 1.11
CA LYS A 18 4.66 -7.08 1.86
C LYS A 18 4.37 -7.06 3.35
N TYR A 19 4.11 -5.88 3.92
CA TYR A 19 3.88 -5.74 5.35
C TYR A 19 2.60 -6.43 5.81
N ARG A 20 1.54 -6.47 4.99
CA ARG A 20 0.33 -7.24 5.30
C ARG A 20 0.66 -8.72 5.51
N ILE A 21 1.45 -9.32 4.62
CA ILE A 21 1.85 -10.73 4.71
C ILE A 21 2.79 -10.95 5.90
N GLU A 22 3.80 -10.10 6.08
CA GLU A 22 4.75 -10.19 7.19
C GLU A 22 4.07 -10.11 8.56
N LYS A 23 3.01 -9.30 8.69
CA LYS A 23 2.22 -9.16 9.91
C LYS A 23 1.09 -10.19 10.03
N GLY A 24 0.95 -11.10 9.06
CA GLY A 24 -0.01 -12.21 9.12
C GLY A 24 -1.47 -11.84 8.86
N PHE A 25 -1.74 -10.72 8.19
CA PHE A 25 -3.11 -10.25 7.95
C PHE A 25 -3.68 -10.74 6.61
N SER A 26 -4.97 -11.10 6.60
CA SER A 26 -5.73 -11.23 5.35
C SER A 26 -6.07 -9.84 4.76
N GLN A 27 -6.41 -9.77 3.48
CA GLN A 27 -6.86 -8.50 2.86
C GLN A 27 -8.14 -7.98 3.54
N GLU A 28 -9.05 -8.89 3.88
CA GLU A 28 -10.32 -8.58 4.53
C GLU A 28 -10.09 -8.07 5.96
N GLU A 29 -9.20 -8.72 6.71
CA GLU A 29 -8.85 -8.31 8.07
C GLU A 29 -8.20 -6.92 8.09
N LEU A 30 -7.25 -6.66 7.19
CA LEU A 30 -6.62 -5.35 7.11
C LEU A 30 -7.62 -4.26 6.68
N SER A 31 -8.53 -4.59 5.76
CA SER A 31 -9.61 -3.68 5.36
C SER A 31 -10.53 -3.34 6.54
N TYR A 32 -10.87 -4.34 7.35
CA TYR A 32 -11.66 -4.16 8.57
C TYR A 32 -10.94 -3.26 9.60
N LYS A 33 -9.64 -3.49 9.84
CA LYS A 33 -8.83 -2.66 10.75
C LYS A 33 -8.74 -1.19 10.30
N LEU A 34 -8.80 -0.92 9.00
CA LEU A 34 -8.88 0.42 8.43
C LEU A 34 -10.30 1.01 8.41
N SER A 35 -11.28 0.29 8.97
CA SER A 35 -12.71 0.64 8.90
C SER A 35 -13.18 0.89 7.46
N LYS A 36 -12.75 0.03 6.52
CA LYS A 36 -13.14 0.07 5.11
C LYS A 36 -13.94 -1.17 4.72
N ASN A 37 -14.55 -1.11 3.54
CA ASN A 37 -15.17 -2.29 2.92
C ASN A 37 -14.13 -3.41 2.74
N LEU A 38 -14.54 -4.67 2.93
CA LEU A 38 -13.68 -5.86 2.85
C LEU A 38 -12.81 -5.97 1.58
N LYS A 39 -13.28 -5.43 0.45
CA LYS A 39 -12.56 -5.44 -0.82
C LYS A 39 -11.51 -4.33 -0.95
N TYR A 40 -11.45 -3.38 -0.01
CA TYR A 40 -10.65 -2.17 -0.11
C TYR A 40 -9.17 -2.47 -0.31
N ILE A 41 -8.56 -3.27 0.57
CA ILE A 41 -7.13 -3.63 0.46
C ILE A 41 -6.87 -4.43 -0.81
N GLY A 42 -7.78 -5.33 -1.21
CA GLY A 42 -7.66 -6.05 -2.46
C GLY A 42 -7.61 -5.13 -3.68
N HIS A 43 -8.47 -4.11 -3.74
CA HIS A 43 -8.44 -3.10 -4.80
C HIS A 43 -7.17 -2.24 -4.77
N VAL A 44 -6.66 -1.92 -3.57
CA VAL A 44 -5.41 -1.15 -3.41
C VAL A 44 -4.21 -1.96 -3.89
N GLU A 45 -4.07 -3.22 -3.47
CA GLU A 45 -2.95 -4.09 -3.86
C GLU A 45 -2.91 -4.39 -5.36
N ARG A 46 -4.06 -4.34 -6.04
CA ARG A 46 -4.15 -4.46 -7.50
C ARG A 46 -4.07 -3.13 -8.25
N CYS A 47 -3.83 -2.03 -7.55
CA CYS A 47 -3.85 -0.67 -8.10
C CYS A 47 -5.18 -0.28 -8.80
N GLU A 48 -6.27 -0.98 -8.53
CA GLU A 48 -7.63 -0.62 -8.98
C GLU A 48 -8.16 0.60 -8.20
N ARG A 49 -7.59 0.86 -7.02
CA ARG A 49 -7.91 2.01 -6.17
C ARG A 49 -6.64 2.63 -5.59
N LYS A 50 -6.52 3.96 -5.73
CA LYS A 50 -5.50 4.74 -5.02
C LYS A 50 -5.84 4.84 -3.54
N ILE A 51 -4.87 4.49 -2.69
CA ILE A 51 -4.97 4.66 -1.24
C ILE A 51 -4.76 6.14 -0.86
N SER A 52 -5.43 6.61 0.20
CA SER A 52 -5.25 7.97 0.71
C SER A 52 -4.11 8.04 1.72
N ASN A 53 -3.50 9.22 1.87
CA ASN A 53 -2.47 9.44 2.89
C ASN A 53 -2.96 9.14 4.31
N THR A 54 -4.23 9.42 4.63
CA THR A 54 -4.81 9.06 5.92
C THR A 54 -4.74 7.56 6.19
N ALA A 55 -5.07 6.73 5.19
CA ALA A 55 -5.00 5.27 5.33
C ALA A 55 -3.55 4.78 5.40
N ILE A 56 -2.63 5.40 4.65
CA ILE A 56 -1.19 5.10 4.77
C ILE A 56 -0.70 5.40 6.20
N ILE A 57 -1.00 6.58 6.75
CA ILE A 57 -0.61 6.96 8.11
C ILE A 57 -1.14 5.95 9.14
N GLN A 58 -2.39 5.51 9.00
CA GLN A 58 -2.97 4.47 9.86
C GLN A 58 -2.21 3.13 9.77
N LEU A 59 -1.79 2.73 8.56
CA LEU A 59 -1.00 1.52 8.36
C LEU A 59 0.39 1.64 8.98
N LEU A 60 1.08 2.76 8.76
CA LEU A 60 2.41 3.01 9.30
C LEU A 60 2.42 2.99 10.83
N ASP A 61 1.44 3.64 11.44
CA ASP A 61 1.24 3.62 12.89
C ASP A 61 0.93 2.20 13.39
N MET A 62 -0.04 1.51 12.78
CA MET A 62 -0.40 0.14 13.16
C MET A 62 0.77 -0.84 13.08
N TRP A 63 1.63 -0.70 12.08
CA TRP A 63 2.76 -1.61 11.87
C TRP A 63 4.06 -1.17 12.54
N GLN A 64 4.09 0.05 13.10
CA GLN A 64 5.26 0.70 13.68
C GLN A 64 6.43 0.78 12.68
N ILE A 65 6.12 1.27 11.47
CA ILE A 65 7.05 1.38 10.34
C ILE A 65 7.26 2.84 9.99
N THR A 66 8.51 3.23 9.71
CA THR A 66 8.80 4.61 9.30
C THR A 66 8.42 4.85 7.84
N PRO A 67 8.10 6.10 7.44
CA PRO A 67 7.89 6.41 6.02
C PRO A 67 9.08 6.05 5.13
N ALA A 68 10.32 6.14 5.62
CA ALA A 68 11.50 5.78 4.84
C ALA A 68 11.52 4.29 4.47
N ASP A 69 11.18 3.41 5.42
CA ASP A 69 11.11 1.97 5.20
C ASP A 69 9.91 1.59 4.31
N PHE A 70 8.80 2.33 4.44
CA PHE A 70 7.60 2.08 3.63
C PHE A 70 7.75 2.56 2.19
N TYR A 71 8.37 3.72 1.97
CA TYR A 71 8.63 4.29 0.64
C TYR A 71 10.00 3.90 0.09
N ALA A 72 10.54 2.74 0.49
CA ALA A 72 11.69 2.18 -0.21
C ALA A 72 11.28 1.87 -1.67
N PHE A 73 12.00 2.45 -2.63
CA PHE A 73 11.83 2.20 -4.06
C PHE A 73 13.08 1.47 -4.56
N ASP A 74 13.01 0.15 -4.61
CA ASP A 74 14.14 -0.70 -5.03
C ASP A 74 14.27 -0.76 -6.56
N GLU A 75 13.17 -0.56 -7.29
CA GLU A 75 13.16 -0.49 -8.74
C GLU A 75 13.35 0.96 -9.22
N VAL A 76 14.22 1.19 -10.20
CA VAL A 76 14.41 2.52 -10.79
C VAL A 76 13.34 2.77 -11.85
N TYR A 77 12.60 3.88 -11.71
CA TYR A 77 11.65 4.31 -12.74
C TYR A 77 12.37 4.68 -14.05
N ASN A 78 11.87 4.16 -15.17
CA ASN A 78 12.33 4.53 -16.50
C ASN A 78 11.52 5.72 -17.04
N TRP A 79 12.20 6.83 -17.30
CA TRP A 79 11.57 8.06 -17.83
C TRP A 79 11.34 8.05 -19.34
N ASN A 80 11.86 7.04 -20.05
CA ASN A 80 11.77 6.90 -21.50
C ASN A 80 10.40 6.40 -21.97
#